data_AF-A0A251TN03-F1
#
_entry.id   AF-A0A251TN03-F1
#
_cell.length_a   1.000
_cell.length_b   1.000
_cell.length_c   1.000
_cell.angle_alpha   90.00
_cell.angle_beta   90.00
_cell.angle_gamma   90.00
#
_symmetry.space_group_name_H-M   'P 1'
#
loop_
_entity.id
_entity.type
_entity.pdbx_description
1 polymer ?
#
loop_
_entity_poly.entity_id
_entity_poly.type
_entity_poly.pdbx_seq_one_letter_code
_entity_poly.pdbx_strand_id
1 'polypeptide(L)'
;MLQDGKKWAISTANSFRQITKDVACLAFVDSGATSEPAVVIGTFQFEDNFVMFDLENSTFGFSSSLLRKQASCSNFNFTLTDGP
;
A
#
# COMPACT_ATOMS: atom_id res chain seq x y z
N MET A 1 -8.44 -19.04 -1.23
CA MET A 1 -7.06 -18.53 -1.07
C MET A 1 -6.16 -19.32 -1.99
N LEU A 2 -5.24 -18.69 -2.72
CA LEU A 2 -4.23 -19.42 -3.51
C LEU A 2 -3.38 -20.22 -2.54
N GLN A 3 -3.25 -21.54 -2.77
CA GLN A 3 -2.72 -22.47 -1.78
C GLN A 3 -1.25 -22.20 -1.40
N ASP A 4 -0.52 -21.43 -2.22
CA ASP A 4 0.89 -21.08 -2.02
C ASP A 4 1.16 -19.55 -1.97
N GLY A 5 0.12 -18.73 -1.89
CA GLY A 5 0.24 -17.27 -1.95
C GLY A 5 0.67 -16.61 -0.63
N LYS A 6 1.51 -15.57 -0.70
CA LYS A 6 1.73 -14.66 0.45
C LYS A 6 0.50 -13.76 0.64
N LYS A 7 0.15 -13.48 1.89
CA LYS A 7 -1.00 -12.63 2.24
C LYS A 7 -0.54 -11.20 2.45
N TRP A 8 -0.99 -10.29 1.60
CA TRP A 8 -0.85 -8.86 1.87
C TRP A 8 -2.10 -8.35 2.62
N ALA A 9 -1.93 -7.99 3.89
CA ALA A 9 -2.99 -7.42 4.69
C ALA A 9 -3.01 -5.89 4.55
N ILE A 10 -4.12 -5.34 4.04
CA ILE A 10 -4.36 -3.89 4.03
C ILE A 10 -4.66 -3.44 5.45
N SER A 11 -3.90 -2.47 5.95
CA SER A 11 -4.04 -1.97 7.32
C SER A 11 -5.27 -1.06 7.48
N THR A 12 -5.71 -0.79 8.72
CA THR A 12 -6.78 0.19 8.98
C THR A 12 -6.45 1.56 8.41
N ALA A 13 -5.19 2.00 8.51
CA ALA A 13 -4.73 3.29 7.98
C ALA A 13 -4.83 3.38 6.45
N ASN A 14 -4.77 2.24 5.76
CA ASN A 14 -4.84 2.15 4.29
C ASN A 14 -6.23 1.74 3.77
N SER A 15 -7.18 1.44 4.66
CA SER A 15 -8.53 0.99 4.31
C SER A 15 -9.61 2.00 4.67
N PHE A 16 -9.37 2.87 5.65
CA PHE A 16 -10.30 3.93 6.04
C PHE A 16 -9.68 5.31 5.85
N ARG A 17 -10.46 6.22 5.27
CA ARG A 17 -10.11 7.64 5.21
C ARG A 17 -10.98 8.41 6.20
N GLN A 18 -10.34 9.08 7.15
CA GLN A 18 -11.03 10.01 8.04
C GLN A 18 -11.40 11.28 7.25
N ILE A 19 -12.68 11.62 7.23
CA ILE A 19 -13.22 12.78 6.51
C ILE A 19 -13.49 13.92 7.49
N THR A 20 -14.02 13.59 8.65
CA THR A 20 -14.20 14.52 9.77
C THR A 20 -13.72 13.87 11.06
N LYS A 21 -13.79 14.58 12.19
CA LYS A 21 -13.42 14.03 13.49
C LYS A 21 -14.15 12.71 13.81
N ASP A 22 -15.43 12.63 13.46
CA ASP A 22 -16.31 11.52 13.87
C ASP A 22 -16.76 10.64 12.68
N VAL A 23 -16.30 10.95 11.45
CA VAL A 23 -16.67 10.22 10.24
C VAL A 23 -15.44 9.68 9.53
N ALA A 24 -15.42 8.37 9.31
CA ALA A 24 -14.48 7.66 8.46
C ALA A 24 -15.23 6.87 7.38
N CYS A 25 -14.71 6.91 6.16
CA CYS A 25 -15.26 6.17 5.03
C CYS A 25 -14.33 5.03 4.65
N LEU A 26 -14.92 3.91 4.21
CA LEU A 26 -14.17 2.83 3.57
C LEU A 26 -13.58 3.36 2.26
N ALA A 27 -12.25 3.28 2.11
CA ALA A 27 -11.50 3.82 0.97
C ALA A 27 -11.44 2.82 -0.20
N PHE A 28 -12.57 2.17 -0.49
CA PHE A 28 -12.77 1.27 -1.62
C PHE A 28 -14.00 1.74 -2.38
N VAL A 29 -13.91 1.74 -3.70
CA VAL A 29 -14.97 2.23 -4.59
C VAL A 29 -15.45 1.12 -5.50
N ASP A 30 -16.73 1.13 -5.84
CA ASP A 30 -17.30 0.24 -6.85
C ASP A 30 -16.86 0.71 -8.24
N SER A 31 -16.19 -0.16 -8.98
CA SER A 31 -15.73 0.11 -10.35
C SER A 31 -16.74 -0.30 -11.42
N GLY A 32 -17.90 -0.84 -11.02
CA GLY A 32 -18.97 -1.30 -11.91
C GLY A 32 -18.80 -2.75 -12.37
N ALA A 33 -19.89 -3.32 -12.88
CA ALA A 33 -20.01 -4.76 -13.12
C ALA A 33 -19.07 -5.34 -14.19
N THR A 34 -18.54 -4.51 -15.09
CA THR A 34 -17.68 -4.95 -16.20
C THR A 34 -16.25 -4.42 -16.09
N SER A 35 -15.83 -4.04 -14.88
CA SER A 35 -14.49 -3.49 -14.66
C SER A 35 -13.41 -4.57 -14.77
N GLU A 36 -12.41 -4.31 -15.62
CA GLU A 36 -11.19 -5.07 -15.69
C GLU A 36 -9.99 -4.14 -15.41
N PRO A 37 -9.08 -4.49 -14.48
CA PRO A 37 -9.09 -5.69 -13.63
C PRO A 37 -10.14 -5.65 -12.51
N ALA A 38 -10.57 -6.81 -12.01
CA ALA A 38 -11.58 -6.93 -10.95
C ALA A 38 -11.19 -6.24 -9.63
N VAL A 39 -9.89 -6.04 -9.38
CA VAL A 39 -9.36 -5.29 -8.24
C VAL A 39 -8.20 -4.43 -8.71
N VAL A 40 -8.24 -3.15 -8.36
CA VAL A 40 -7.12 -2.22 -8.49
C VAL A 40 -6.68 -1.81 -7.09
N ILE A 41 -5.40 -2.05 -6.76
CA ILE A 41 -4.80 -1.52 -5.53
C ILE A 41 -4.31 -0.10 -5.84
N GLY A 42 -4.95 0.90 -5.24
CA GLY A 42 -4.65 2.31 -5.48
C GLY A 42 -3.49 2.82 -4.63
N THR A 43 -3.12 4.09 -4.87
CA THR A 43 -2.03 4.76 -4.16
C THR A 43 -2.27 4.84 -2.65
N PHE A 44 -3.51 5.09 -2.21
CA PHE A 44 -3.85 5.14 -0.79
C PHE A 44 -3.60 3.81 -0.08
N GLN A 45 -3.80 2.69 -0.78
CA GLN A 45 -3.48 1.36 -0.26
C GLN A 45 -1.97 1.09 -0.21
N PHE A 46 -1.16 1.76 -1.03
CA PHE A 46 0.30 1.66 -1.04
C PHE A 46 1.00 2.54 0.00
N GLU A 47 0.35 3.60 0.48
CA GLU A 47 0.93 4.50 1.48
C GLU A 47 1.49 3.73 2.69
N ASP A 48 2.70 4.10 3.13
CA ASP A 48 3.41 3.48 4.25
C ASP A 48 3.55 1.95 4.20
N ASN A 49 3.63 1.39 2.99
CA ASN A 49 4.08 0.03 2.74
C ASN A 49 5.35 0.09 1.87
N PHE A 50 6.36 -0.72 2.20
CA PHE A 50 7.48 -0.92 1.29
C PHE A 50 7.07 -1.93 0.23
N VAL A 51 7.06 -1.50 -1.03
CA VAL A 51 6.73 -2.34 -2.20
C VAL A 51 7.94 -2.46 -3.12
N MET A 52 8.13 -3.63 -3.70
CA MET A 52 9.26 -3.92 -4.59
C MET A 52 8.75 -4.58 -5.86
N PHE A 53 9.14 -4.00 -7.00
CA PHE A 53 8.90 -4.55 -8.32
C PHE A 53 10.22 -5.15 -8.80
N ASP A 54 10.38 -6.46 -8.62
CA ASP A 54 11.53 -7.19 -9.14
C ASP A 54 11.19 -7.66 -10.56
N LEU A 55 11.63 -6.88 -11.55
CA LEU A 55 11.37 -7.17 -12.97
C LEU A 55 12.19 -8.36 -13.48
N GLU A 56 13.39 -8.57 -12.94
CA GLU A 56 14.28 -9.66 -13.35
C GLU A 56 13.68 -11.02 -12.94
N ASN A 57 13.18 -11.12 -11.72
CA ASN A 57 12.56 -12.33 -11.19
C ASN A 57 11.03 -12.38 -11.38
N SER A 58 10.45 -11.40 -12.08
CA SER A 58 8.99 -11.24 -12.25
C SER A 58 8.22 -11.38 -10.93
N THR A 59 8.75 -10.79 -9.85
CA THR A 59 8.23 -10.95 -8.50
C THR A 59 7.78 -9.60 -7.93
N PHE A 60 6.61 -9.60 -7.30
CA PHE A 60 6.10 -8.46 -6.55
C PHE A 60 6.29 -8.70 -5.04
N GLY A 61 7.12 -7.89 -4.41
CA GLY A 61 7.39 -7.92 -2.98
C GLY A 61 6.62 -6.83 -2.24
N PHE A 62 6.16 -7.14 -1.03
CA PHE A 62 5.50 -6.19 -0.16
C PHE A 62 5.89 -6.43 1.30
N SER A 63 5.93 -5.36 2.09
CA SER A 63 5.99 -5.44 3.56
C SER A 63 4.58 -5.41 4.16
N SER A 64 4.49 -5.71 5.46
CA SER A 64 3.39 -5.16 6.26
C SER A 64 3.54 -3.64 6.39
N SER A 65 2.47 -2.94 6.74
CA SER A 65 2.51 -1.48 6.96
C SER A 65 3.65 -1.10 7.91
N LEU A 66 4.47 -0.15 7.48
CA LEU A 66 5.61 0.38 8.21
C LEU A 66 5.19 1.04 9.53
N LEU A 67 3.96 1.56 9.59
CA LEU A 67 3.40 2.18 10.79
C LEU A 67 3.38 1.21 11.98
N ARG A 68 3.24 -0.10 11.72
CA ARG A 68 3.32 -1.15 12.76
C ARG A 68 4.71 -1.31 13.34
N LYS A 69 5.73 -0.85 12.62
CA LYS A 69 7.13 -0.84 13.01
C LYS A 69 7.59 0.55 13.48
N GLN A 70 6.65 1.45 13.79
CA GLN A 70 6.93 2.84 14.19
C GLN A 70 7.76 3.59 13.13
N ALA A 71 7.52 3.31 11.85
CA ALA A 71 8.16 3.96 10.71
C ALA A 71 7.11 4.31 9.65
N SER A 72 7.48 5.16 8.70
CA SER A 72 6.68 5.58 7.54
C SER A 72 7.61 5.72 6.34
N CYS A 73 7.06 5.83 5.13
CA CYS A 73 7.87 6.11 3.94
C CYS A 73 8.62 7.45 4.07
N SER A 74 8.04 8.44 4.77
CA SER A 74 8.65 9.75 5.00
C SER A 74 9.84 9.74 5.97
N ASN A 75 10.05 8.65 6.72
CA ASN A 75 11.20 8.55 7.61
C ASN A 75 12.52 8.23 6.90
N PHE A 76 12.49 8.01 5.58
CA PHE A 76 13.72 7.82 4.80
C PHE A 76 14.52 9.13 4.72
N ASN A 77 15.84 9.04 4.89
CA ASN A 77 16.73 10.19 4.78
C ASN A 77 17.04 10.47 3.29
N PHE A 78 16.37 11.46 2.71
CA PHE A 78 16.55 11.90 1.33
C PHE A 78 17.65 12.96 1.16
N THR A 79 18.48 13.21 2.17
CA THR A 79 19.57 14.20 2.07
C THR A 79 20.48 13.77 0.92
N LEU A 80 20.50 14.57 -0.15
CA LEU A 80 21.49 14.45 -1.20
C LEU A 80 22.82 14.88 -0.59
N THR A 81 23.73 13.94 -0.43
CA THR A 81 25.13 14.32 -0.27
C THR A 81 25.57 14.84 -1.62
N ASP A 82 26.04 16.08 -1.68
CA ASP A 82 26.81 16.56 -2.83
C ASP A 82 28.04 15.66 -2.95
N GLY A 83 27.90 14.59 -3.73
CA GLY A 83 29.01 13.76 -4.13
C GLY A 83 29.88 14.54 -5.13
N PRO A 84 31.20 14.31 -5.15
CA PRO A 84 32.07 14.93 -6.14
C PRO A 84 31.65 14.59 -7.58
#